data_AF-A0A7Y4VN37-F1
#
_entry.id   AF-A0A7Y4VN37-F1
#
_cell.length_a   1.000
_cell.length_b   1.000
_cell.length_c   1.000
_cell.angle_alpha   90.00
_cell.angle_beta   90.00
_cell.angle_gamma   90.00
#
_symmetry.space_group_name_H-M   'P 1'
#
loop_
_entity.id
_entity.type
_entity.pdbx_description
1 polymer ?
#
loop_
_entity_poly.entity_id
_entity_poly.type
_entity_poly.pdbx_seq_one_letter_code
_entity_poly.pdbx_strand_id
1 'polypeptide(L)' 'MTKFIELTVSDEEQTKTELIKVANIGRVYPSPQNSLKCIVELNYQSINDAPVYMEVEMPYEKLRLSFLS' A
#
# COMPACT_ATOMS: atom_id res chain seq x y z
N MET A 1 16.21 -3.34 12.04
CA MET A 1 15.50 -4.56 11.56
C MET A 1 14.60 -4.16 10.41
N THR A 2 14.56 -4.94 9.33
CA THR A 2 13.68 -4.67 8.19
C THR A 2 12.26 -5.12 8.53
N LYS A 3 11.29 -4.19 8.56
CA LYS A 3 9.86 -4.48 8.81
C LYS A 3 9.16 -4.74 7.47
N PHE A 4 8.33 -5.78 7.43
CA PHE A 4 7.49 -6.12 6.29
C PHE A 4 6.02 -6.13 6.69
N ILE A 5 5.14 -5.91 5.71
CA ILE A 5 3.69 -5.99 5.87
C ILE A 5 3.11 -6.76 4.67
N GLU A 6 2.17 -7.65 4.95
CA GLU A 6 1.39 -8.33 3.92
C GLU A 6 0.14 -7.50 3.61
N LEU A 7 -0.03 -7.12 2.34
CA LEU A 7 -1.19 -6.37 1.88
C LEU A 7 -1.90 -7.13 0.77
N THR A 8 -3.23 -7.24 0.87
CA THR A 8 -4.06 -7.73 -0.22
C THR A 8 -4.29 -6.60 -1.20
N VAL A 9 -3.79 -6.75 -2.42
CA VAL A 9 -3.83 -5.78 -3.49
C VAL A 9 -4.87 -6.21 -4.53
N SER A 10 -5.72 -5.29 -4.97
CA SER A 10 -6.59 -5.48 -6.12
C SER A 10 -5.87 -5.00 -7.38
N ASP A 11 -5.67 -5.91 -8.33
CA ASP A 11 -5.24 -5.63 -9.70
C ASP A 11 -6.44 -5.83 -10.65
N GLU A 12 -6.36 -5.34 -11.89
CA GLU A 12 -7.50 -5.17 -12.82
C GLU A 12 -8.39 -6.42 -13.00
N GLU A 13 -7.86 -7.62 -12.76
CA GLU A 13 -8.62 -8.88 -12.86
C GLU A 13 -8.48 -9.81 -11.64
N GLN A 14 -7.60 -9.50 -10.68
CA GLN A 14 -7.25 -10.44 -9.60
C GLN A 14 -6.90 -9.75 -8.29
N THR A 15 -7.21 -10.42 -7.18
CA THR A 15 -6.69 -10.07 -5.86
C THR A 15 -5.47 -10.94 -5.55
N LYS A 16 -4.38 -10.30 -5.13
CA LYS A 16 -3.15 -11.00 -4.71
C LYS A 16 -2.68 -10.46 -3.37
N THR A 17 -1.96 -11.28 -2.62
CA THR A 17 -1.29 -10.83 -1.38
C THR A 17 0.16 -10.54 -1.70
N GLU A 18 0.61 -9.33 -1.39
CA GLU A 18 1.99 -8.88 -1.59
C GLU A 18 2.68 -8.60 -0.25
N LEU A 19 3.93 -9.07 -0.15
CA LEU A 19 4.80 -8.78 0.99
C LEU A 19 5.66 -7.55 0.70
N ILE A 20 5.37 -6.45 1.37
CA ILE A 20 5.96 -5.13 1.09
C ILE A 20 6.90 -4.74 2.23
N LYS A 21 8.07 -4.22 1.87
CA LYS A 21 8.98 -3.58 2.83
C LYS A 21 8.36 -2.26 3.29
N VAL A 22 8.14 -2.10 4.59
CA VAL A 22 7.52 -0.89 5.15
C VAL A 22 8.35 0.36 4.80
N ALA A 23 9.67 0.23 4.70
CA ALA A 23 10.57 1.32 4.29
C ALA A 23 10.34 1.85 2.87
N ASN A 24 9.66 1.08 2.00
CA ASN A 24 9.32 1.50 0.65
C ASN A 24 7.94 2.16 0.60
N ILE A 25 7.16 2.12 1.68
CA ILE A 25 5.84 2.74 1.71
C ILE A 25 6.01 4.25 1.85
N GLY A 26 5.53 4.99 0.86
CA GLY A 26 5.41 6.43 0.88
C GLY A 26 4.12 6.85 1.57
N ARG A 27 3.23 7.46 0.80
CA ARG A 27 1.93 7.94 1.28
C ARG A 27 0.83 6.88 1.14
N VAL A 28 -0.14 6.95 2.05
CA VAL A 28 -1.39 6.20 1.97
C VAL A 28 -2.51 7.20 1.72
N TYR A 29 -3.39 6.88 0.79
CA TYR A 29 -4.54 7.70 0.42
C TYR A 29 -5.83 6.90 0.62
N PRO A 30 -6.93 7.54 1.05
CA PRO A 30 -8.24 6.90 0.99
C PRO A 30 -8.63 6.62 -0.47
N SER A 31 -9.27 5.48 -0.75
CA SER A 31 -9.83 5.25 -2.08
C SER A 31 -11.07 6.13 -2.25
N PRO A 32 -11.15 6.95 -3.32
CA PRO A 32 -12.27 7.86 -3.53
C PRO A 32 -13.57 7.13 -3.90
N GLN A 33 -13.48 5.88 -4.35
CA GLN A 33 -14.61 5.09 -4.84
C GLN A 33 -15.06 4.02 -3.84
N ASN A 34 -14.20 3.62 -2.89
CA ASN A 34 -14.49 2.50 -1.99
C ASN A 34 -13.87 2.70 -0.59
N SER A 35 -14.71 2.83 0.43
CA SER A 35 -14.26 2.99 1.82
C SER A 35 -13.58 1.74 2.42
N LEU A 36 -13.74 0.58 1.79
CA LEU A 36 -13.08 -0.67 2.19
C LEU A 36 -11.67 -0.80 1.61
N LYS A 37 -11.27 0.12 0.73
CA LYS A 37 -9.97 0.12 0.08
C LYS A 37 -9.19 1.40 0.34
N CYS A 38 -7.89 1.34 0.11
CA CYS A 38 -7.01 2.49 0.12
C CYS A 38 -5.95 2.36 -0.98
N ILE A 39 -5.27 3.46 -1.26
CA ILE A 39 -4.20 3.49 -2.27
C ILE A 39 -2.88 3.66 -1.52
N VAL A 40 -1.92 2.80 -1.81
CA VAL A 40 -0.57 2.85 -1.24
C VAL A 40 0.41 3.26 -2.33
N GLU A 41 1.19 4.29 -2.05
CA GLU A 41 2.33 4.72 -2.86
C GLU A 41 3.59 3.96 -2.39
N LEU A 42 4.28 3.34 -3.33
CA LEU A 42 5.57 2.69 -3.11
C LEU A 42 6.69 3.47 -3.79
N ASN A 43 7.65 3.86 -2.97
CA ASN A 43 8.87 4.55 -3.36
C ASN A 43 10.02 3.54 -3.38
N TYR A 44 10.23 2.91 -4.52
CA TYR A 44 11.42 2.09 -4.75
C TYR A 44 12.62 3.01 -4.94
N GLN A 45 13.79 2.64 -4.38
CA GLN A 45 14.97 3.50 -4.18
C GLN A 45 15.65 4.03 -5.47
N SER A 46 15.06 3.86 -6.66
CA SER A 46 15.55 4.48 -7.88
C SER A 46 15.00 5.91 -7.97
N ILE A 47 15.89 6.91 -7.90
CA ILE A 47 15.58 8.35 -8.04
C ILE A 47 14.86 8.66 -9.37
N ASN A 48 14.98 7.78 -10.36
CA ASN A 48 14.41 7.96 -11.69
C ASN A 48 13.08 7.21 -11.90
N ASP A 49 12.66 6.38 -10.94
CA ASP A 49 11.45 5.57 -11.12
C ASP A 49 10.25 6.36 -10.59
N ALA A 50 9.18 6.38 -11.37
CA ALA A 50 7.91 6.92 -10.92
C ALA A 50 7.39 6.10 -9.73
N PRO A 51 6.75 6.74 -8.73
CA PRO A 51 6.11 6.01 -7.64
C PRO A 51 5.09 5.01 -8.18
N VAL A 52 5.07 3.81 -7.60
CA VAL A 52 4.10 2.78 -7.94
C VAL A 52 2.91 2.92 -7.00
N TYR A 53 1.70 3.01 -7.55
CA TYR A 53 0.48 3.08 -6.76
C TYR A 53 -0.26 1.75 -6.82
N MET A 54 -0.74 1.29 -5.68
CA MET A 54 -1.46 0.02 -5.56
C MET A 54 -2.75 0.21 -4.78
N GLU A 55 -3.84 -0.38 -5.26
CA GLU A 55 -5.10 -0.41 -4.52
C GLU A 55 -5.11 -1.60 -3.56
N VAL A 56 -5.23 -1.32 -2.27
CA VAL A 56 -5.18 -2.30 -1.19
C VAL A 56 -6.57 -2.51 -0.63
N GLU A 57 -6.97 -3.76 -0.43
CA GLU A 57 -8.24 -4.17 0.21
C GLU A 57 -8.20 -4.01 1.72
N MET A 58 -7.94 -2.78 2.16
CA MET A 58 -7.97 -2.40 3.56
C MET A 58 -8.48 -0.95 3.70
N PRO A 59 -9.34 -0.66 4.70
CA PRO A 59 -9.73 0.71 4.98
C PRO A 59 -8.52 1.59 5.35
N TYR A 60 -8.51 2.83 4.88
CA TYR A 60 -7.45 3.81 5.10
C TYR A 60 -6.98 3.90 6.56
N GLU A 61 -7.91 4.13 7.51
CA GLU A 61 -7.56 4.31 8.91
C GLU A 61 -6.96 3.03 9.52
N LYS A 62 -7.43 1.85 9.09
CA LYS A 62 -6.89 0.57 9.56
C LYS A 62 -5.45 0.38 9.10
N LEU A 63 -5.17 0.67 7.83
CA LEU A 63 -3.81 0.57 7.30
C LEU A 63 -2.89 1.61 7.95
N ARG A 64 -3.36 2.86 8.09
CA ARG A 64 -2.60 3.93 8.75
C ARG A 64 -2.19 3.57 10.18
N LEU A 65 -3.11 3.01 10.98
CA LEU A 65 -2.83 2.58 12.35
C LEU A 65 -1.77 1.46 12.42
N SER A 66 -1.66 0.61 11.39
CA SER A 66 -0.64 -0.44 11.33
C SER A 66 0.80 0.09 11.25
N PHE A 67 0.97 1.34 10.78
CA PHE A 67 2.28 2.01 10.69
C PHE A 67 2.64 2.84 11.93
N LEU A 68 1.66 3.13 12.79
CA LEU A 68 1.86 3.91 14.02
C LEU A 68 2.18 3.04 15.24
N SER A 69 2.13 1.70 15.09
CA SER A 69 2.50 0.70 16.09
C SER A 69 3.85 0.05 15.80
#